data_AF-A0A4P9XTV8-F1
#
_entry.id   AF-A0A4P9XTV8-F1
#
_cell.length_a   1.000
_cell.length_b   1.000
_cell.length_c   1.000
_cell.angle_alpha   90.00
_cell.angle_beta   90.00
_cell.angle_gamma   90.00
#
_symmetry.space_group_name_H-M   'P 1'
#
loop_
_entity.id
_entity.type
_entity.pdbx_description
1 polymer ?
#
loop_
_entity_poly.entity_id
_entity_poly.type
_entity_poly.pdbx_seq_one_letter_code
_entity_poly.pdbx_strand_id
1 'polypeptide(L)'
;MESLKADVQALQATKFGVDELQEQVDAALASDSVNELYAKLKFSFLEQETKSTFLRGIAREPPVSVASAKVKELEEHNLLCRNELKENKRRTEELSQAVASKETELERISNVDDAQSKRTIREAERILGEQTAELQQVYATTEERQRETEDLRWELEAARKELAQLQAERRSAETFAAEAQRVAAQRDPQVEEMHVWYKAATSTFMQMMGVADFHMDSNTTLAVTYVVADASTAATRVVLQVQLDDETLCVRDASFADPEMAARVPIADAVAYARSRDSLPALLLEVQARVRALCGAARTADAN
;
A
#
# COMPACT_ATOMS: atom_id res chain seq x y z
N MET A 1 15.67 -90.62 152.55
CA MET A 1 14.53 -90.65 151.61
C MET A 1 13.62 -89.42 151.74
N GLU A 2 13.42 -88.85 152.94
CA GLU A 2 12.56 -87.65 153.07
C GLU A 2 13.19 -86.35 152.53
N SER A 3 14.52 -86.19 152.55
CA SER A 3 15.17 -84.97 152.02
C SER A 3 14.98 -84.75 150.52
N LEU A 4 14.87 -85.81 149.70
CA LEU A 4 14.73 -85.67 148.25
C LEU A 4 13.32 -85.22 147.80
N LYS A 5 12.30 -85.38 148.65
CA LYS A 5 10.94 -84.93 148.32
C LYS A 5 10.78 -83.41 148.42
N ALA A 6 11.56 -82.75 149.28
CA ALA A 6 11.54 -81.30 149.41
C ALA A 6 12.11 -80.60 148.17
N ASP A 7 13.16 -81.15 147.56
CA ASP A 7 13.83 -80.53 146.41
C ASP A 7 12.98 -80.56 145.13
N VAL A 8 12.14 -81.58 144.94
CA VAL A 8 11.25 -81.67 143.76
C VAL A 8 10.09 -80.68 143.85
N GLN A 9 9.57 -80.40 145.05
CA GLN A 9 8.49 -79.44 145.23
C GLN A 9 8.96 -77.99 145.00
N ALA A 10 10.23 -77.69 145.29
CA ALA A 10 10.83 -76.38 145.00
C ALA A 10 10.98 -76.11 143.48
N LEU A 11 11.27 -77.15 142.68
CA LEU A 11 11.40 -77.01 141.22
C LEU A 11 10.07 -76.82 140.47
N GLN A 12 8.93 -77.21 141.06
CA GLN A 12 7.61 -76.95 140.46
C GLN A 12 7.15 -75.51 140.67
N ALA A 13 7.56 -74.86 141.76
CA ALA A 13 7.22 -73.46 142.02
C ALA A 13 7.97 -72.48 141.09
N THR A 14 9.20 -72.82 140.67
CA THR A 14 9.99 -71.97 139.75
C THR A 14 9.46 -71.97 138.32
N LYS A 15 8.76 -73.04 137.88
CA LYS A 15 8.21 -73.12 136.52
C LYS A 15 6.99 -72.20 136.33
N PHE A 16 6.15 -72.05 137.34
CA PHE A 16 4.93 -71.23 137.24
C PHE A 16 5.22 -69.72 137.13
N GLY A 17 6.35 -69.25 137.66
CA GLY A 17 6.78 -67.85 137.53
C GLY A 17 7.29 -67.45 136.14
N VAL A 18 7.57 -68.41 135.25
CA VAL A 18 8.06 -68.12 133.90
C VAL A 18 6.92 -67.70 132.97
N ASP A 19 5.74 -68.30 133.11
CA ASP A 19 4.60 -68.02 132.22
C ASP A 19 4.01 -66.61 132.49
N GLU A 20 4.03 -66.13 133.74
CA GLU A 20 3.56 -64.79 134.11
C GLU A 20 4.52 -63.67 133.63
N LEU A 21 5.81 -63.98 133.45
CA LEU A 21 6.78 -63.05 132.85
C LEU A 21 6.56 -62.89 131.35
N GLN A 22 6.06 -63.91 130.66
CA GLN A 22 5.84 -63.88 129.22
C GLN A 22 4.68 -62.93 128.84
N GLU A 23 3.59 -62.94 129.61
CA GLU A 23 2.43 -62.07 129.37
C GLU A 23 2.73 -60.58 129.63
N GLN A 24 3.63 -60.29 130.59
CA GLN A 24 4.12 -58.93 130.82
C GLN A 24 4.99 -58.40 129.68
N VAL A 25 5.72 -59.29 128.98
CA VAL A 25 6.53 -58.91 127.80
C VAL A 25 5.65 -58.55 126.61
N ASP A 26 4.56 -59.28 126.39
CA ASP A 26 3.65 -59.03 125.27
C ASP A 26 2.84 -57.72 125.44
N ALA A 27 2.45 -57.38 126.68
CA ALA A 27 1.82 -56.10 126.98
C ALA A 27 2.79 -54.90 126.81
N ALA A 28 4.09 -55.09 127.12
CA ALA A 28 5.11 -54.05 126.92
C ALA A 28 5.37 -53.78 125.42
N LEU A 29 5.29 -54.81 124.58
CA LEU A 29 5.46 -54.72 123.12
C LEU A 29 4.30 -54.01 122.41
N ALA A 30 3.10 -54.01 122.99
CA ALA A 30 1.94 -53.28 122.47
C ALA A 30 1.90 -51.79 122.90
N SER A 31 2.86 -51.32 123.71
CA SER A 31 2.89 -49.91 124.12
C SER A 31 3.30 -48.98 122.98
N ASP A 32 2.58 -47.87 122.81
CA ASP A 32 2.82 -46.88 121.75
C ASP A 32 4.28 -46.35 121.73
N SER A 33 4.98 -46.40 122.87
CA SER A 33 6.39 -46.01 122.99
C SER A 33 7.36 -46.89 122.18
N VAL A 34 7.10 -48.20 122.08
CA VAL A 34 7.96 -49.14 121.35
C VAL A 34 7.83 -48.91 119.85
N ASN A 35 6.60 -48.63 119.39
CA ASN A 35 6.34 -48.28 117.99
C ASN A 35 6.98 -46.94 117.60
N GLU A 36 6.97 -45.94 118.48
CA GLU A 36 7.63 -44.66 118.21
C GLU A 36 9.16 -44.80 118.14
N LEU A 37 9.76 -45.63 119.01
CA LEU A 37 11.17 -46.01 118.96
C LEU A 37 11.52 -46.75 117.66
N TYR A 38 10.66 -47.69 117.23
CA TYR A 38 10.85 -48.42 115.98
C TYR A 38 10.75 -47.50 114.75
N ALA A 39 9.82 -46.54 114.75
CA ALA A 39 9.71 -45.54 113.69
C ALA A 39 10.95 -44.63 113.60
N LYS A 40 11.48 -44.17 114.74
CA LYS A 40 12.73 -43.40 114.81
C LYS A 40 13.93 -44.20 114.32
N LEU A 41 14.03 -45.48 114.71
CA LEU A 41 15.10 -46.37 114.26
C LEU A 41 15.03 -46.61 112.75
N LYS A 42 13.82 -46.87 112.22
CA LYS A 42 13.60 -47.04 110.78
C LYS A 42 13.95 -45.78 109.98
N PHE A 43 13.57 -44.60 110.48
CA PHE A 43 13.91 -43.33 109.84
C PHE A 43 15.43 -43.09 109.84
N SER A 44 16.09 -43.30 110.98
CA SER A 44 17.54 -43.17 111.10
C SER A 44 18.28 -44.15 110.19
N PHE A 45 17.80 -45.38 110.06
CA PHE A 45 18.40 -46.38 109.18
C PHE A 45 18.26 -45.98 107.69
N LEU A 46 17.08 -45.52 107.28
CA LEU A 46 16.84 -45.09 105.90
C LEU A 46 17.68 -43.87 105.53
N GLU A 47 17.80 -42.89 106.43
CA GLU A 47 18.66 -41.73 106.25
C GLU A 47 20.13 -42.14 106.11
N GLN A 48 20.58 -43.07 106.94
CA GLN A 48 21.95 -43.57 106.91
C GLN A 48 22.23 -44.38 105.64
N GLU A 49 21.28 -45.18 105.15
CA GLU A 49 21.42 -45.92 103.89
C GLU A 49 21.46 -44.96 102.69
N THR A 50 20.65 -43.90 102.70
CA THR A 50 20.65 -42.86 101.66
C THR A 50 21.98 -42.10 101.65
N LYS A 51 22.49 -41.72 102.83
CA LYS A 51 23.81 -41.10 102.99
C LYS A 51 24.93 -42.03 102.51
N SER A 52 24.88 -43.31 102.85
CA SER A 52 25.85 -44.32 102.40
C SER A 52 25.83 -44.47 100.88
N THR A 53 24.64 -44.49 100.28
CA THR A 53 24.46 -44.62 98.82
C THR A 53 24.96 -43.38 98.08
N PHE A 54 24.68 -42.17 98.58
CA PHE A 54 25.18 -40.92 98.01
C PHE A 54 26.71 -40.81 98.08
N LEU A 55 27.30 -41.12 99.23
CA LEU A 55 28.76 -41.13 99.39
C LEU A 55 29.42 -42.16 98.47
N ARG A 56 28.77 -43.32 98.26
CA ARG A 56 29.26 -44.33 97.31
C ARG A 56 29.14 -43.88 95.84
N GLY A 57 28.16 -43.05 95.52
CA GLY A 57 28.02 -42.41 94.21
C GLY A 57 29.14 -41.40 93.93
N ILE A 58 29.42 -40.51 94.88
CA ILE A 58 30.52 -39.53 94.75
C ILE A 58 31.89 -40.21 94.78
N ALA A 59 32.06 -41.28 95.56
CA ALA A 59 33.32 -42.00 95.66
C ALA A 59 33.60 -42.94 94.48
N ARG A 60 32.61 -43.23 93.61
CA ARG A 60 32.79 -44.14 92.47
C ARG A 60 33.47 -43.49 91.27
N GLU A 61 33.32 -42.18 91.09
CA GLU A 61 34.02 -41.44 90.05
C GLU A 61 35.14 -40.60 90.67
N PRO A 62 36.42 -40.99 90.50
CA PRO A 62 37.51 -40.13 90.92
C PRO A 62 37.41 -38.81 90.15
N PRO A 63 37.64 -37.65 90.79
CA PRO A 63 37.61 -36.37 90.11
C PRO A 63 38.57 -36.42 88.92
N VAL A 64 38.07 -36.04 87.75
CA VAL A 64 38.87 -35.97 86.52
C VAL A 64 39.98 -34.95 86.77
N SER A 65 41.16 -35.46 87.11
CA SER A 65 42.37 -34.68 87.27
C SER A 65 42.77 -34.16 85.91
N VAL A 66 42.39 -32.91 85.62
CA VAL A 66 42.84 -32.24 84.41
C VAL A 66 44.32 -31.94 84.62
N ALA A 67 45.18 -32.69 83.96
CA ALA A 67 46.61 -32.43 83.99
C ALA A 67 46.85 -30.98 83.53
N SER A 68 47.46 -30.15 84.39
CA SER A 68 47.74 -28.73 84.12
C SER A 68 48.41 -28.50 82.75
N ALA A 69 49.22 -29.46 82.29
CA ALA A 69 49.81 -29.46 80.95
C ALA A 69 48.77 -29.43 79.81
N LYS A 70 47.68 -30.19 79.91
CA LYS A 70 46.67 -30.26 78.85
C LYS A 70 45.80 -29.01 78.76
N VAL A 71 45.55 -28.36 79.90
CA VAL A 71 44.86 -27.05 79.94
C VAL A 71 45.70 -26.01 79.23
N LYS A 72 47.00 -25.97 79.52
CA LYS A 72 47.93 -25.03 78.90
C LYS A 72 48.03 -25.21 77.38
N GLU A 73 48.12 -26.44 76.89
CA GLU A 73 48.09 -26.75 75.45
C GLU A 73 46.79 -26.27 74.78
N LEU A 74 45.63 -26.47 75.44
CA LEU A 74 44.34 -26.05 74.90
C LEU A 74 44.18 -24.53 74.91
N GLU A 75 44.73 -23.83 75.91
CA GLU A 75 44.77 -22.36 75.95
C GLU A 75 45.65 -21.79 74.84
N GLU A 76 46.83 -22.36 74.62
CA GLU A 76 47.73 -21.98 73.52
C GLU A 76 47.07 -22.22 72.15
N HIS A 77 46.43 -23.38 71.96
CA HIS A 77 45.69 -23.69 70.72
C HIS A 77 44.49 -22.76 70.49
N ASN A 78 43.69 -22.47 71.54
CA ASN A 78 42.57 -21.54 71.44
C ASN A 78 43.03 -20.11 71.14
N LEU A 79 44.18 -19.69 71.67
CA LEU A 79 44.76 -18.39 71.37
C LEU A 79 45.18 -18.29 69.90
N LEU A 80 45.83 -19.34 69.38
CA LEU A 80 46.21 -19.43 67.96
C LEU A 80 44.98 -19.38 67.05
N CYS A 81 43.99 -20.27 67.27
CA CYS A 81 42.76 -20.27 66.48
C CYS A 81 41.99 -18.94 66.58
N ARG A 82 42.00 -18.28 67.75
CA ARG A 82 41.36 -16.96 67.90
C ARG A 82 42.06 -15.88 67.08
N ASN A 83 43.40 -15.93 67.01
CA ASN A 83 44.17 -14.97 66.21
C ASN A 83 43.98 -15.22 64.71
N GLU A 84 43.96 -16.48 64.27
CA GLU A 84 43.62 -16.85 62.90
C GLU A 84 42.22 -16.42 62.51
N LEU A 85 41.23 -16.61 63.40
CA LEU A 85 39.85 -16.19 63.16
C LEU A 85 39.75 -14.66 63.02
N LYS A 86 40.48 -13.90 63.83
CA LYS A 86 40.53 -12.43 63.72
C LYS A 86 41.12 -11.98 62.38
N GLU A 87 42.22 -12.60 61.96
CA GLU A 87 42.87 -12.27 60.70
C GLU A 87 41.99 -12.65 59.50
N ASN A 88 41.35 -13.82 59.54
CA ASN A 88 40.39 -14.22 58.52
C ASN A 88 39.19 -13.28 58.47
N LYS A 89 38.63 -12.89 59.63
CA LYS A 89 37.53 -11.92 59.70
C LYS A 89 37.94 -10.59 59.06
N ARG A 90 39.13 -10.08 59.37
CA ARG A 90 39.68 -8.86 58.76
C ARG A 90 39.79 -9.00 57.25
N ARG A 91 40.35 -10.11 56.75
CA ARG A 91 40.46 -10.37 55.30
C ARG A 91 39.09 -10.47 54.62
N THR A 92 38.12 -11.10 55.25
CA THR A 92 36.76 -11.20 54.69
C THR A 92 36.08 -9.83 54.64
N GLU A 93 36.26 -8.99 55.66
CA GLU A 93 35.75 -7.61 55.67
C GLU A 93 36.42 -6.75 54.58
N GLU A 94 37.74 -6.87 54.41
CA GLU A 94 38.49 -6.18 53.35
C GLU A 94 38.04 -6.63 51.95
N LEU A 95 37.88 -7.93 51.73
CA LEU A 95 37.36 -8.48 50.48
C LEU A 95 35.93 -8.03 50.21
N SER A 96 35.07 -8.01 51.23
CA SER A 96 33.69 -7.54 51.10
C SER A 96 33.63 -6.06 50.71
N GLN A 97 34.48 -5.21 51.31
CA GLN A 97 34.57 -3.80 50.93
C GLN A 97 35.11 -3.62 49.51
N ALA A 98 36.12 -4.40 49.11
CA ALA A 98 36.66 -4.37 47.76
C ALA A 98 35.62 -4.81 46.72
N VAL A 99 34.83 -5.85 47.01
CA VAL A 99 33.73 -6.30 46.16
C VAL A 99 32.66 -5.23 46.04
N ALA A 100 32.21 -4.64 47.15
CA ALA A 100 31.21 -3.56 47.12
C ALA A 100 31.70 -2.35 46.30
N SER A 101 32.97 -1.94 46.48
CA SER A 101 33.56 -0.88 45.67
C SER A 101 33.57 -1.25 44.19
N LYS A 102 33.94 -2.49 43.85
CA LYS A 102 33.98 -2.97 42.47
C LYS A 102 32.59 -3.06 41.84
N GLU A 103 31.57 -3.47 42.59
CA GLU A 103 30.18 -3.48 42.15
C GLU A 103 29.72 -2.08 41.78
N THR A 104 29.99 -1.07 42.61
CA THR A 104 29.63 0.32 42.29
C THR A 104 30.39 0.88 41.08
N GLU A 105 31.64 0.47 40.86
CA GLU A 105 32.39 0.83 39.65
C GLU A 105 31.79 0.16 38.41
N LEU A 106 31.44 -1.12 38.49
CA LEU A 106 30.83 -1.88 37.40
C LEU A 106 29.45 -1.33 37.02
N GLU A 107 28.62 -0.97 38.00
CA GLU A 107 27.34 -0.32 37.75
C GLU A 107 27.50 1.03 37.04
N ARG A 108 28.52 1.82 37.41
CA ARG A 108 28.80 3.10 36.73
C ARG A 108 29.25 2.88 35.30
N ILE A 109 30.18 1.96 35.07
CA ILE A 109 30.69 1.66 33.72
C ILE A 109 29.56 1.11 32.83
N SER A 110 28.78 0.17 33.34
CA SER A 110 27.63 -0.41 32.63
C SER A 110 26.61 0.65 32.22
N ASN A 111 26.26 1.59 33.11
CA ASN A 111 25.32 2.66 32.79
C ASN A 111 25.85 3.64 31.72
N VAL A 112 27.15 3.90 31.69
CA VAL A 112 27.78 4.78 30.68
C VAL A 112 27.82 4.10 29.32
N ASP A 113 28.23 2.82 29.26
CA ASP A 113 28.26 2.04 28.02
C ASP A 113 26.87 1.87 27.43
N ASP A 114 25.87 1.55 28.25
CA ASP A 114 24.47 1.43 27.81
C ASP A 114 23.95 2.73 27.19
N ALA A 115 24.29 3.88 27.79
CA ALA A 115 23.88 5.19 27.30
C ALA A 115 24.59 5.57 25.99
N GLN A 116 25.89 5.23 25.86
CA GLN A 116 26.65 5.46 24.64
C GLN A 116 26.20 4.54 23.50
N SER A 117 26.05 3.24 23.74
CA SER A 117 25.53 2.29 22.74
C SER A 117 24.13 2.67 22.26
N LYS A 118 23.23 3.09 23.16
CA LYS A 118 21.89 3.57 22.77
C LYS A 118 21.92 4.85 21.94
N ARG A 119 22.88 5.76 22.16
CA ARG A 119 23.07 6.95 21.31
C ARG A 119 23.57 6.57 19.91
N THR A 120 24.58 5.70 19.81
CA THR A 120 25.15 5.26 18.53
C THR A 120 24.14 4.48 17.70
N ILE A 121 23.33 3.61 18.34
CA ILE A 121 22.26 2.87 17.66
C ILE A 121 21.19 3.83 17.13
N ARG A 122 20.73 4.80 17.93
CA ARG A 122 19.73 5.78 17.48
C ARG A 122 20.24 6.65 16.34
N GLU A 123 21.51 7.03 16.38
CA GLU A 123 22.13 7.78 15.30
C GLU A 123 22.22 6.95 14.01
N ALA A 124 22.61 5.68 14.12
CA ALA A 124 22.60 4.74 13.00
C ALA A 124 21.17 4.50 12.45
N GLU A 125 20.16 4.35 13.31
CA GLU A 125 18.75 4.24 12.92
C GLU A 125 18.26 5.50 12.20
N ARG A 126 18.65 6.70 12.67
CA ARG A 126 18.34 7.95 12.00
C ARG A 126 18.94 8.01 10.60
N ILE A 127 20.23 7.68 10.46
CA ILE A 127 20.93 7.67 9.17
C ILE A 127 20.32 6.64 8.23
N LEU A 128 20.00 5.44 8.72
CA LEU A 128 19.32 4.41 7.93
C LEU A 128 17.94 4.89 7.48
N GLY A 129 17.19 5.59 8.34
CA GLY A 129 15.92 6.21 8.00
C GLY A 129 16.06 7.26 6.89
N GLU A 130 17.05 8.14 7.00
CA GLU A 130 17.37 9.16 5.98
C GLU A 130 17.77 8.52 4.65
N GLN A 131 18.69 7.55 4.66
CA GLN A 131 19.12 6.83 3.46
C GLN A 131 17.97 6.03 2.83
N THR A 132 17.09 5.44 3.64
CA THR A 132 15.92 4.73 3.13
C THR A 132 14.95 5.70 2.45
N ALA A 133 14.73 6.89 3.02
CA ALA A 133 13.90 7.92 2.42
C ALA A 133 14.50 8.46 1.11
N GLU A 134 15.81 8.69 1.07
CA GLU A 134 16.52 9.09 -0.15
C GLU A 134 16.43 8.01 -1.24
N LEU A 135 16.66 6.74 -0.89
CA LEU A 135 16.52 5.63 -1.83
C LEU A 135 15.10 5.55 -2.37
N GLN A 136 14.08 5.68 -1.51
CA GLN A 136 12.67 5.70 -1.95
C GLN A 136 12.39 6.85 -2.92
N GLN A 137 12.96 8.04 -2.68
CA GLN A 137 12.82 9.17 -3.60
C GLN A 137 13.52 8.91 -4.94
N VAL A 138 14.71 8.32 -4.93
CA VAL A 138 15.43 7.93 -6.16
C VAL A 138 14.67 6.87 -6.93
N TYR A 139 14.09 5.87 -6.26
CA TYR A 139 13.23 4.87 -6.91
C TYR A 139 11.99 5.50 -7.54
N ALA A 140 11.29 6.36 -6.80
CA ALA A 140 10.09 7.04 -7.33
C ALA A 140 10.41 7.89 -8.56
N THR A 141 11.50 8.67 -8.52
CA THR A 141 11.93 9.48 -9.67
C THR A 141 12.42 8.62 -10.84
N THR A 142 13.09 7.50 -10.57
CA THR A 142 13.52 6.56 -11.61
C THR A 142 12.32 5.92 -12.30
N GLU A 143 11.31 5.51 -11.55
CA GLU A 143 10.06 4.97 -12.12
C GLU A 143 9.32 6.01 -12.94
N GLU A 144 9.23 7.26 -12.47
CA GLU A 144 8.61 8.35 -13.23
C GLU A 144 9.34 8.59 -14.55
N ARG A 145 10.67 8.68 -14.53
CA ARG A 145 11.48 8.82 -15.75
C ARG A 145 11.37 7.61 -16.68
N GLN A 146 11.23 6.41 -16.14
CA GLN A 146 11.00 5.21 -16.93
C GLN A 146 9.66 5.28 -17.67
N ARG A 147 8.58 5.68 -16.98
CA ARG A 147 7.27 5.90 -17.60
C ARG A 147 7.32 6.97 -18.70
N GLU A 148 7.94 8.12 -18.42
CA GLU A 148 8.17 9.17 -19.43
C GLU A 148 8.92 8.63 -20.66
N THR A 149 9.93 7.80 -20.45
CA THR A 149 10.71 7.20 -21.55
C THR A 149 9.89 6.22 -22.37
N GLU A 150 9.02 5.42 -21.73
CA GLU A 150 8.13 4.49 -22.39
C GLU A 150 7.06 5.22 -23.21
N ASP A 151 6.47 6.28 -22.65
CA ASP A 151 5.50 7.12 -23.33
C ASP A 151 6.12 7.80 -24.57
N LEU A 152 7.29 8.43 -24.41
CA LEU A 152 8.02 9.04 -25.53
C LEU A 152 8.43 8.02 -26.59
N ARG A 153 8.78 6.79 -26.20
CA ARG A 153 9.06 5.71 -27.16
C ARG A 153 7.81 5.33 -27.94
N TRP A 154 6.66 5.22 -27.27
CA TRP A 154 5.39 4.93 -27.92
C TRP A 154 5.00 6.03 -28.91
N GLU A 155 5.11 7.30 -28.51
CA GLU A 155 4.86 8.46 -29.38
C GLU A 155 5.78 8.49 -30.59
N LEU A 156 7.07 8.21 -30.39
CA LEU A 156 8.07 8.19 -31.46
C LEU A 156 7.80 7.05 -32.47
N GLU A 157 7.38 5.88 -32.01
CA GLU A 157 6.96 4.78 -32.89
C GLU A 157 5.66 5.09 -33.63
N ALA A 158 4.71 5.77 -33.00
CA ALA A 158 3.48 6.24 -33.66
C ALA A 158 3.81 7.26 -34.77
N ALA A 159 4.62 8.26 -34.47
CA ALA A 159 5.06 9.28 -35.43
C ALA A 159 5.88 8.66 -36.59
N ARG A 160 6.72 7.65 -36.32
CA ARG A 160 7.44 6.91 -37.36
C ARG A 160 6.51 6.19 -38.32
N LYS A 161 5.45 5.55 -37.80
CA LYS A 161 4.45 4.88 -38.64
C LYS A 161 3.69 5.86 -39.50
N GLU A 162 3.27 6.99 -38.94
CA GLU A 162 2.60 8.06 -39.69
C GLU A 162 3.52 8.63 -40.79
N LEU A 163 4.79 8.90 -40.47
CA LEU A 163 5.77 9.34 -41.46
C LEU A 163 5.92 8.33 -42.60
N ALA A 164 5.98 7.03 -42.28
CA ALA A 164 6.08 5.97 -43.29
C ALA A 164 4.84 5.91 -44.19
N GLN A 165 3.64 6.08 -43.62
CA GLN A 165 2.39 6.17 -44.38
C GLN A 165 2.38 7.38 -45.32
N LEU A 166 2.68 8.57 -44.80
CA LEU A 166 2.74 9.80 -45.60
C LEU A 166 3.80 9.73 -46.69
N GLN A 167 4.94 9.09 -46.44
CA GLN A 167 5.96 8.87 -47.48
C GLN A 167 5.47 7.93 -48.58
N ALA A 168 4.69 6.90 -48.25
CA ALA A 168 4.10 6.01 -49.24
C ALA A 168 3.04 6.72 -50.08
N GLU A 169 2.17 7.50 -49.44
CA GLU A 169 1.18 8.34 -50.12
C GLU A 169 1.84 9.36 -51.04
N ARG A 170 2.86 10.07 -50.56
CA ARG A 170 3.63 11.02 -51.37
C ARG A 170 4.24 10.36 -52.61
N ARG A 171 4.86 9.19 -52.45
CA ARG A 171 5.43 8.44 -53.58
C ARG A 171 4.34 8.03 -54.58
N SER A 172 3.19 7.57 -54.11
CA SER A 172 2.07 7.21 -55.00
C SER A 172 1.55 8.41 -55.78
N ALA A 173 1.42 9.56 -55.12
CA ALA A 173 1.00 10.81 -55.75
C ALA A 173 2.06 11.33 -56.73
N GLU A 174 3.35 11.22 -56.41
CA GLU A 174 4.45 11.54 -57.31
C GLU A 174 4.42 10.65 -58.57
N THR A 175 4.19 9.34 -58.42
CA THR A 175 4.07 8.43 -59.56
C THR A 175 2.86 8.76 -60.42
N PHE A 176 1.71 9.05 -59.81
CA PHE A 176 0.50 9.44 -60.54
C PHE A 176 0.69 10.76 -61.29
N ALA A 177 1.32 11.77 -60.66
CA ALA A 177 1.63 13.04 -61.29
C ALA A 177 2.62 12.87 -62.45
N ALA A 178 3.65 12.03 -62.29
CA ALA A 178 4.60 11.73 -63.37
C ALA A 178 3.93 11.01 -64.55
N GLU A 179 3.02 10.08 -64.28
CA GLU A 179 2.23 9.42 -65.33
C GLU A 179 1.30 10.41 -66.04
N ALA A 180 0.61 11.27 -65.31
CA ALA A 180 -0.24 12.31 -65.88
C ALA A 180 0.56 13.28 -66.76
N GLN A 181 1.76 13.67 -66.33
CA GLN A 181 2.69 14.48 -67.15
C GLN A 181 3.14 13.74 -68.40
N ARG A 182 3.47 12.44 -68.30
CA ARG A 182 3.85 11.63 -69.46
C ARG A 182 2.71 11.52 -70.46
N VAL A 183 1.48 11.30 -70.00
CA VAL A 183 0.28 11.25 -70.85
C VAL A 183 0.03 12.62 -71.49
N ALA A 184 0.18 13.71 -70.75
CA ALA A 184 0.05 15.06 -71.30
C ALA A 184 1.11 15.33 -72.38
N ALA A 185 2.37 14.91 -72.17
CA ALA A 185 3.44 15.06 -73.16
C ALA A 185 3.24 14.21 -74.43
N GLN A 186 2.45 13.14 -74.35
CA GLN A 186 2.09 12.28 -75.49
C GLN A 186 0.85 12.76 -76.24
N ARG A 187 0.19 13.84 -75.79
CA ARG A 187 -0.96 14.39 -76.52
C ARG A 187 -0.51 14.94 -77.86
N ASP A 188 -1.32 14.70 -78.88
CA ASP A 188 -1.09 15.21 -80.22
C ASP A 188 -1.25 16.74 -80.21
N PRO A 189 -0.19 17.51 -80.53
CA PRO A 189 -0.24 18.97 -80.57
C PRO A 189 -1.34 19.51 -81.49
N GLN A 190 -1.66 18.78 -82.57
CA GLN A 190 -2.68 19.20 -83.52
C GLN A 190 -4.09 19.12 -82.91
N VAL A 191 -4.36 18.10 -82.09
CA VAL A 191 -5.65 17.96 -81.38
C VAL A 191 -5.81 19.05 -80.33
N GLU A 192 -4.73 19.40 -79.62
CA GLU A 192 -4.76 20.50 -78.64
C GLU A 192 -4.98 21.86 -79.31
N GLU A 193 -4.29 22.13 -80.42
CA GLU A 193 -4.49 23.34 -81.21
C GLU A 193 -5.93 23.44 -81.72
N MET A 194 -6.47 22.35 -82.27
CA MET A 194 -7.87 22.27 -82.69
C MET A 194 -8.82 22.54 -81.51
N HIS A 195 -8.59 21.95 -80.34
CA HIS A 195 -9.44 22.19 -79.18
C HIS A 195 -9.41 23.65 -78.71
N VAL A 196 -8.21 24.27 -78.66
CA VAL A 196 -8.07 25.70 -78.34
C VAL A 196 -8.82 26.56 -79.36
N TRP A 197 -8.68 26.24 -80.65
CA TRP A 197 -9.38 26.95 -81.72
C TRP A 197 -10.89 26.80 -81.61
N TYR A 198 -11.43 25.59 -81.43
CA TYR A 198 -12.87 25.37 -81.27
C TYR A 198 -13.40 26.04 -80.01
N LYS A 199 -12.65 26.03 -78.90
CA LYS A 199 -13.06 26.72 -77.68
C LYS A 199 -13.11 28.23 -77.88
N ALA A 200 -12.13 28.81 -78.56
CA ALA A 200 -12.10 30.24 -78.89
C ALA A 200 -13.21 30.61 -79.89
N ALA A 201 -13.43 29.80 -80.92
CA ALA A 201 -14.49 29.97 -81.91
C ALA A 201 -15.87 29.89 -81.24
N THR A 202 -16.13 28.86 -80.44
CA THR A 202 -17.38 28.70 -79.68
C THR A 202 -17.60 29.87 -78.73
N SER A 203 -16.57 30.31 -77.99
CA SER A 203 -16.66 31.50 -77.13
C SER A 203 -17.04 32.77 -77.93
N THR A 204 -16.42 32.96 -79.10
CA THR A 204 -16.72 34.10 -79.99
C THR A 204 -18.16 34.00 -80.53
N PHE A 205 -18.60 32.81 -80.94
CA PHE A 205 -19.98 32.58 -81.38
C PHE A 205 -20.98 32.82 -80.26
N MET A 206 -20.70 32.35 -79.04
CA MET A 206 -21.53 32.59 -77.85
C MET A 206 -21.65 34.10 -77.57
N GLN A 207 -20.54 34.85 -77.64
CA GLN A 207 -20.56 36.31 -77.48
C GLN A 207 -21.42 37.01 -78.56
N MET A 208 -21.26 36.65 -79.84
CA MET A 208 -22.09 37.23 -80.92
C MET A 208 -23.58 36.91 -80.73
N MET A 209 -23.87 35.69 -80.28
CA MET A 209 -25.23 35.22 -79.95
C MET A 209 -25.72 35.74 -78.59
N GLY A 210 -24.94 36.53 -77.86
CA GLY A 210 -25.33 37.02 -76.53
C GLY A 210 -25.65 35.90 -75.52
N VAL A 211 -25.15 34.68 -75.77
CA VAL A 211 -25.28 33.53 -74.89
C VAL A 211 -24.07 33.54 -73.96
N ALA A 212 -24.30 33.56 -72.65
CA ALA A 212 -23.25 33.44 -71.64
C ALA A 212 -22.75 32.01 -71.54
N ASP A 213 -23.70 31.08 -71.50
CA ASP A 213 -23.47 29.68 -71.20
C ASP A 213 -24.59 28.83 -71.78
N PHE A 214 -24.28 27.60 -72.15
CA PHE A 214 -25.29 26.57 -72.38
C PHE A 214 -24.80 25.26 -71.77
N HIS A 215 -25.67 24.57 -71.08
CA HIS A 215 -25.37 23.25 -70.52
C HIS A 215 -26.62 22.37 -70.58
N MET A 216 -26.40 21.07 -70.66
CA MET A 216 -27.49 20.09 -70.55
C MET A 216 -27.68 19.77 -69.07
N ASP A 217 -28.83 20.16 -68.51
CA ASP A 217 -29.24 19.82 -67.14
C ASP A 217 -29.68 18.36 -67.03
N SER A 218 -30.23 17.83 -68.13
CA SER A 218 -30.61 16.43 -68.27
C SER A 218 -30.36 15.98 -69.71
N ASN A 219 -30.51 14.68 -69.99
CA ASN A 219 -30.41 14.16 -71.36
C ASN A 219 -31.42 14.82 -72.33
N THR A 220 -32.51 15.38 -71.80
CA THR A 220 -33.59 15.99 -72.58
C THR A 220 -33.77 17.48 -72.29
N THR A 221 -32.95 18.11 -71.45
CA THR A 221 -33.15 19.52 -71.06
C THR A 221 -31.87 20.31 -71.31
N LEU A 222 -31.94 21.24 -72.25
CA LEU A 222 -30.87 22.20 -72.55
C LEU A 222 -31.20 23.54 -71.90
N ALA A 223 -30.35 23.98 -70.98
CA ALA A 223 -30.41 25.31 -70.39
C ALA A 223 -29.50 26.26 -71.18
N VAL A 224 -30.07 27.34 -71.73
CA VAL A 224 -29.33 28.39 -72.44
C VAL A 224 -29.44 29.68 -71.65
N THR A 225 -28.30 30.16 -71.15
CA THR A 225 -28.21 31.41 -70.40
C THR A 225 -27.84 32.55 -71.33
N TYR A 226 -28.73 33.52 -71.47
CA TYR A 226 -28.50 34.76 -72.20
C TYR A 226 -28.00 35.85 -71.26
N VAL A 227 -27.08 36.69 -71.74
CA VAL A 227 -26.72 37.93 -71.06
C VAL A 227 -27.40 39.08 -71.76
N VAL A 228 -28.20 39.83 -71.01
CA VAL A 228 -28.87 41.02 -71.51
C VAL A 228 -28.30 42.22 -70.79
N ALA A 229 -27.66 43.10 -71.55
CA ALA A 229 -27.17 44.37 -71.03
C ALA A 229 -28.35 45.33 -70.85
N ASP A 230 -28.80 45.46 -69.60
CA ASP A 230 -29.79 46.46 -69.21
C ASP A 230 -29.15 47.86 -69.14
N ALA A 231 -29.97 48.91 -69.14
CA ALA A 231 -29.52 50.30 -69.06
C ALA A 231 -28.94 50.65 -67.67
N SER A 232 -29.46 49.98 -66.64
CA SER A 232 -28.83 49.88 -65.33
C SER A 232 -27.61 48.96 -65.46
N THR A 233 -26.44 49.39 -65.03
CA THR A 233 -25.12 48.77 -65.25
C THR A 233 -24.96 47.30 -64.81
N ALA A 234 -26.01 46.66 -64.32
CA ALA A 234 -26.08 45.25 -63.97
C ALA A 234 -26.51 44.39 -65.18
N ALA A 235 -25.63 43.52 -65.63
CA ALA A 235 -25.95 42.52 -66.65
C ALA A 235 -26.98 41.52 -66.09
N THR A 236 -28.19 41.49 -66.67
CA THR A 236 -29.23 40.55 -66.27
C THR A 236 -29.06 39.24 -67.03
N ARG A 237 -29.11 38.12 -66.32
CA ARG A 237 -29.00 36.77 -66.91
C ARG A 237 -30.39 36.16 -67.03
N VAL A 238 -30.71 35.69 -68.22
CA VAL A 238 -32.01 35.04 -68.51
C VAL A 238 -31.75 33.62 -68.95
N VAL A 239 -32.39 32.65 -68.29
CA VAL A 239 -32.20 31.22 -68.60
C VAL A 239 -33.43 30.71 -69.35
N LEU A 240 -33.20 30.21 -70.57
CA LEU A 240 -34.18 29.49 -71.37
C LEU A 240 -33.95 27.99 -71.17
N GLN A 241 -34.97 27.27 -70.73
CA GLN A 241 -34.99 25.81 -70.67
C GLN A 241 -35.68 25.27 -71.91
N VAL A 242 -34.93 24.57 -72.75
CA VAL A 242 -35.42 23.89 -73.94
C VAL A 242 -35.52 22.41 -73.65
N GLN A 243 -36.72 21.86 -73.79
CA GLN A 243 -36.98 20.43 -73.73
C GLN A 243 -36.78 19.82 -75.11
N LEU A 244 -35.88 18.85 -75.19
CA LEU A 244 -35.59 18.05 -76.36
C LEU A 244 -36.29 16.70 -76.24
N ASP A 245 -36.65 16.14 -77.38
CA ASP A 245 -37.16 14.78 -77.47
C ASP A 245 -36.02 13.76 -77.31
N ASP A 246 -36.22 12.70 -76.52
CA ASP A 246 -35.15 11.74 -76.17
C ASP A 246 -34.69 10.89 -77.37
N GLU A 247 -35.60 10.62 -78.33
CA GLU A 247 -35.29 9.78 -79.50
C GLU A 247 -34.73 10.61 -80.66
N THR A 248 -35.29 11.80 -80.88
CA THR A 248 -34.99 12.60 -82.06
C THR A 248 -34.09 13.79 -81.78
N LEU A 249 -33.90 14.17 -80.52
CA LEU A 249 -33.22 15.40 -80.06
C LEU A 249 -33.81 16.69 -80.67
N CYS A 250 -35.01 16.61 -81.24
CA CYS A 250 -35.75 17.73 -81.77
C CYS A 250 -36.34 18.57 -80.63
N VAL A 251 -36.61 19.85 -80.90
CA VAL A 251 -37.24 20.74 -79.92
C VAL A 251 -38.68 20.28 -79.62
N ARG A 252 -38.88 19.74 -78.41
CA ARG A 252 -40.20 19.39 -77.91
C ARG A 252 -40.90 20.62 -77.35
N ASP A 253 -40.27 21.37 -76.48
CA ASP A 253 -40.85 22.57 -75.86
C ASP A 253 -39.76 23.55 -75.41
N ALA A 254 -40.12 24.79 -75.08
CA ALA A 254 -39.20 25.70 -74.40
C ALA A 254 -39.93 26.70 -73.50
N SER A 255 -39.33 26.99 -72.35
CA SER A 255 -39.85 27.95 -71.37
C SER A 255 -38.70 28.67 -70.67
N PHE A 256 -38.94 29.87 -70.17
CA PHE A 256 -37.95 30.55 -69.32
C PHE A 256 -38.00 29.96 -67.90
N ALA A 257 -36.83 29.82 -67.28
CA ALA A 257 -36.75 29.37 -65.89
C ALA A 257 -37.37 30.39 -64.92
N ASP A 258 -37.34 31.68 -65.29
CA ASP A 258 -37.98 32.75 -64.54
C ASP A 258 -39.42 32.99 -65.04
N PRO A 259 -40.45 32.78 -64.20
CA PRO A 259 -41.85 32.96 -64.59
C PRO A 259 -42.21 34.42 -64.90
N GLU A 260 -41.52 35.40 -64.30
CA GLU A 260 -41.75 36.82 -64.62
C GLU A 260 -41.29 37.14 -66.03
N MET A 261 -40.16 36.56 -66.44
CA MET A 261 -39.65 36.68 -67.81
C MET A 261 -40.56 35.97 -68.81
N ALA A 262 -41.09 34.79 -68.46
CA ALA A 262 -42.03 34.05 -69.31
C ALA A 262 -43.32 34.84 -69.59
N ALA A 263 -43.81 35.61 -68.63
CA ALA A 263 -44.98 36.47 -68.82
C ALA A 263 -44.68 37.69 -69.73
N ARG A 264 -43.45 38.21 -69.68
CA ARG A 264 -43.03 39.38 -70.48
C ARG A 264 -42.67 39.02 -71.92
N VAL A 265 -42.14 37.82 -72.15
CA VAL A 265 -41.68 37.35 -73.46
C VAL A 265 -42.47 36.10 -73.86
N PRO A 266 -43.64 36.22 -74.50
CA PRO A 266 -44.31 35.06 -75.03
C PRO A 266 -43.46 34.46 -76.15
N ILE A 267 -43.12 33.16 -76.03
CA ILE A 267 -42.29 32.43 -77.00
C ILE A 267 -43.01 31.21 -77.61
N ALA A 268 -44.29 31.01 -77.31
CA ALA A 268 -45.04 29.81 -77.73
C ALA A 268 -45.12 29.65 -79.26
N ASP A 269 -45.25 30.76 -79.99
CA ASP A 269 -45.23 30.81 -81.45
C ASP A 269 -43.84 30.49 -82.03
N ALA A 270 -42.77 31.01 -81.41
CA ALA A 270 -41.40 30.71 -81.77
C ALA A 270 -41.07 29.22 -81.54
N VAL A 271 -41.55 28.64 -80.43
CA VAL A 271 -41.43 27.20 -80.13
C VAL A 271 -42.19 26.37 -81.14
N ALA A 272 -43.44 26.73 -81.46
CA ALA A 272 -44.23 26.00 -82.47
C ALA A 272 -43.56 26.05 -83.86
N TYR A 273 -43.03 27.21 -84.24
CA TYR A 273 -42.28 27.37 -85.48
C TYR A 273 -41.01 26.52 -85.50
N ALA A 274 -40.21 26.56 -84.43
CA ALA A 274 -38.99 25.76 -84.31
C ALA A 274 -39.27 24.26 -84.33
N ARG A 275 -40.35 23.81 -83.68
CA ARG A 275 -40.82 22.42 -83.71
C ARG A 275 -41.21 21.99 -85.13
N SER A 276 -41.88 22.86 -85.88
CA SER A 276 -42.32 22.54 -87.25
C SER A 276 -41.18 22.39 -88.26
N ARG A 277 -40.06 23.09 -88.03
CA ARG A 277 -38.88 23.09 -88.91
C ARG A 277 -37.71 22.31 -88.35
N ASP A 278 -37.87 21.73 -87.17
CA ASP A 278 -36.81 21.10 -86.40
C ASP A 278 -35.53 21.95 -86.32
N SER A 279 -35.69 23.21 -85.93
CA SER A 279 -34.59 24.18 -85.94
C SER A 279 -34.42 24.87 -84.59
N LEU A 280 -33.59 24.27 -83.74
CA LEU A 280 -33.13 24.89 -82.50
C LEU A 280 -32.46 26.26 -82.74
N PRO A 281 -31.58 26.45 -83.75
CA PRO A 281 -30.98 27.76 -84.00
C PRO A 281 -32.01 28.86 -84.29
N ALA A 282 -33.09 28.53 -85.01
CA ALA A 282 -34.16 29.47 -85.28
C ALA A 282 -34.89 29.89 -84.00
N LEU A 283 -35.12 28.95 -83.07
CA LEU A 283 -35.67 29.26 -81.76
C LEU A 283 -34.76 30.22 -80.98
N LEU A 284 -33.47 29.88 -80.87
CA LEU A 284 -32.52 30.65 -80.06
C LEU A 284 -32.36 32.08 -80.59
N LEU A 285 -32.34 32.27 -81.91
CA LEU A 285 -32.27 33.60 -82.54
C LEU A 285 -33.53 34.43 -82.28
N GLU A 286 -34.71 33.82 -82.42
CA GLU A 286 -35.99 34.51 -82.20
C GLU A 286 -36.16 34.90 -80.72
N VAL A 287 -35.85 33.99 -79.81
CA VAL A 287 -35.86 34.24 -78.36
C VAL A 287 -34.88 35.36 -78.01
N GLN A 288 -33.66 35.30 -78.53
CA GLN A 288 -32.64 36.33 -78.32
C GLN A 288 -33.11 37.70 -78.83
N ALA A 289 -33.72 37.76 -80.02
CA ALA A 289 -34.24 38.99 -80.59
C ALA A 289 -35.33 39.61 -79.71
N ARG A 290 -36.26 38.79 -79.19
CA ARG A 290 -37.34 39.23 -78.30
C ARG A 290 -36.81 39.69 -76.94
N VAL A 291 -35.88 38.94 -76.35
CA VAL A 291 -35.23 39.30 -75.08
C VAL A 291 -34.46 40.62 -75.23
N ARG A 292 -33.74 40.83 -76.34
CA ARG A 292 -33.07 42.11 -76.64
C ARG A 292 -34.07 43.26 -76.87
N ALA A 293 -35.16 43.01 -77.59
CA ALA A 293 -36.18 44.03 -77.86
C ALA A 293 -36.82 44.55 -76.58
N LEU A 294 -37.07 43.69 -75.59
CA LEU A 294 -37.63 44.09 -74.30
C LEU A 294 -36.69 44.97 -73.48
N CYS A 295 -35.40 44.64 -73.44
CA CYS A 295 -34.40 45.50 -72.79
C CYS A 295 -34.08 46.76 -73.59
N GLY A 296 -34.27 46.75 -74.92
CA GLY A 296 -34.15 47.93 -75.78
C GLY A 296 -35.31 48.92 -75.61
N ALA A 297 -36.55 48.42 -75.51
CA ALA A 297 -37.76 49.24 -75.35
C ALA A 297 -37.79 49.99 -74.00
N ALA A 298 -37.20 49.41 -72.95
CA ALA A 298 -37.01 50.09 -71.66
C ALA A 298 -36.19 51.39 -71.80
N ARG A 299 -35.20 51.43 -72.71
CA ARG A 299 -34.36 52.62 -72.94
C ARG A 299 -35.13 53.80 -73.52
N THR A 300 -36.20 53.55 -74.28
CA THR A 300 -36.99 54.62 -74.92
C THR A 300 -38.09 55.17 -74.02
N ALA A 301 -38.50 54.41 -72.99
CA ALA A 301 -39.54 54.83 -72.05
C ALA A 301 -39.00 55.74 -70.93
N ASP A 302 -37.76 55.54 -70.48
CA ASP A 302 -37.12 56.37 -69.43
C ASP A 302 -36.46 57.66 -69.95
N ALA A 303 -36.46 57.89 -71.27
CA ALA A 303 -35.86 59.06 -71.92
C ALA A 303 -36.86 60.17 -72.31
N ASN A 304 -38.16 59.97 -72.03
CA ASN A 304 -39.24 60.95 -72.21
C ASN A 304 -39.84 61.32 -70.86
#